data_AF-A0A520DYD4-F1
#
_entry.id   AF-A0A520DYD4-F1
#
_cell.length_a   1.000
_cell.length_b   1.000
_cell.length_c   1.000
_cell.angle_alpha   90.00
_cell.angle_beta   90.00
_cell.angle_gamma   90.00
#
_symmetry.space_group_name_H-M   'P 1'
#
loop_
_entity.id
_entity.type
_entity.pdbx_description
1 polymer ?
#
loop_
_entity_poly.entity_id
_entity_poly.type
_entity_poly.pdbx_seq_one_letter_code
_entity_poly.pdbx_strand_id
1 'polypeptide(L)'
;IFKNTFADMEYMAALMKDSNTRPEIEVYDVGQLFNLKQLIKDGHLEAPFNIQFVLGVLGANGGEPDQLIHMLRTAERLFGQDSFTWSAAGVGYPNEFNLAALSLMLGGNIRVGIEDNLRVRRTEVAKSNADLVTKAVELAALFDRSPASPAEARTRLGLKGNEHVGF
;
A
#
# COMPACT_ATOMS: atom_id res chain seq x y z
N ILE A 1 13.28 -1.79 17.09
CA ILE A 1 13.74 -1.73 15.68
C ILE A 1 13.11 -2.89 14.95
N PHE A 2 12.30 -2.63 13.92
CA PHE A 2 11.85 -3.67 12.99
C PHE A 2 12.90 -3.78 11.88
N LYS A 3 13.64 -4.90 11.86
CA LYS A 3 14.88 -5.03 11.08
C LYS A 3 14.56 -5.44 9.63
N ASN A 4 14.91 -4.58 8.68
CA ASN A 4 14.91 -4.85 7.24
C ASN A 4 16.17 -4.21 6.62
N THR A 5 17.32 -4.88 6.73
CA THR A 5 18.57 -4.38 6.16
C THR A 5 18.60 -4.57 4.64
N PHE A 6 19.53 -3.93 3.93
CA PHE A 6 19.68 -4.15 2.47
C PHE A 6 19.88 -5.63 2.13
N ALA A 7 20.74 -6.34 2.88
CA ALA A 7 20.93 -7.78 2.69
C ALA A 7 19.63 -8.58 2.89
N ASP A 8 18.78 -8.21 3.86
CA ASP A 8 17.49 -8.86 4.06
C ASP A 8 16.55 -8.58 2.87
N MET A 9 16.51 -7.33 2.37
CA MET A 9 15.66 -6.93 1.24
C MET A 9 16.10 -7.58 -0.08
N GLU A 10 17.41 -7.67 -0.35
CA GLU A 10 17.98 -8.36 -1.51
C GLU A 10 17.62 -9.85 -1.51
N TYR A 11 17.77 -10.50 -0.35
CA TYR A 11 17.41 -11.91 -0.17
C TYR A 11 15.92 -12.13 -0.43
N MET A 12 15.05 -11.29 0.14
CA MET A 12 13.60 -11.39 -0.07
C MET A 12 13.20 -11.13 -1.53
N ALA A 13 13.84 -10.18 -2.20
CA ALA A 13 13.59 -9.91 -3.62
C ALA A 13 13.93 -11.12 -4.50
N ALA A 14 15.06 -11.79 -4.23
CA ALA A 14 15.43 -13.02 -4.93
C ALA A 14 14.41 -14.14 -4.71
N LEU A 15 14.00 -14.41 -3.46
CA LEU A 15 12.98 -15.41 -3.14
C LEU A 15 11.63 -15.14 -3.81
N MET A 16 11.21 -13.88 -3.84
CA MET A 16 9.96 -13.49 -4.51
C MET A 16 10.07 -13.70 -6.02
N LYS A 17 11.21 -13.37 -6.63
CA LYS A 17 11.45 -13.62 -8.06
C LYS A 17 11.42 -15.11 -8.39
N ASP A 18 12.11 -15.94 -7.62
CA ASP A 18 12.16 -17.41 -7.83
C ASP A 18 10.79 -18.07 -7.72
N SER A 19 9.90 -17.52 -6.88
CA SER A 19 8.54 -18.01 -6.66
C SER A 19 7.48 -17.36 -7.57
N ASN A 20 7.89 -16.47 -8.48
CA ASN A 20 7.01 -15.62 -9.28
C ASN A 20 5.99 -14.85 -8.41
N THR A 21 6.44 -14.38 -7.25
CA THR A 21 5.67 -13.56 -6.32
C THR A 21 5.95 -12.09 -6.59
N ARG A 22 4.88 -11.30 -6.68
CA ARG A 22 4.96 -9.86 -6.87
C ARG A 22 5.04 -9.18 -5.49
N PRO A 23 6.07 -8.36 -5.21
CA PRO A 23 6.12 -7.62 -3.95
C PRO A 23 5.08 -6.50 -3.91
N GLU A 24 4.39 -6.38 -2.77
CA GLU A 24 3.86 -5.10 -2.32
C GLU A 24 4.92 -4.45 -1.43
N ILE A 25 5.38 -3.27 -1.81
CA ILE A 25 6.51 -2.59 -1.15
C ILE A 25 5.96 -1.65 -0.09
N GLU A 26 6.06 -2.08 1.15
CA GLU A 26 5.63 -1.30 2.32
C GLU A 26 6.62 -0.16 2.60
N VAL A 27 6.14 1.08 2.51
CA VAL A 27 6.92 2.31 2.68
C VAL A 27 6.33 3.12 3.82
N TYR A 28 7.07 3.19 4.91
CA TYR A 28 6.69 3.89 6.15
C TYR A 28 7.25 5.31 6.23
N ASP A 29 8.30 5.60 5.47
CA ASP A 29 8.99 6.89 5.48
C ASP A 29 9.64 7.15 4.10
N VAL A 30 9.88 8.41 3.76
CA VAL A 30 10.50 8.86 2.51
C VAL A 30 11.87 8.21 2.29
N GLY A 31 12.64 7.99 3.35
CA GLY A 31 13.93 7.29 3.25
C GLY A 31 13.81 5.90 2.61
N GLN A 32 12.71 5.19 2.81
CA GLN A 32 12.48 3.87 2.24
C GLN A 32 12.21 3.91 0.73
N LEU A 33 11.73 5.04 0.18
CA LEU A 33 11.66 5.24 -1.27
C LEU A 33 13.06 5.34 -1.89
N PHE A 34 14.02 5.95 -1.18
CA PHE A 34 15.41 5.98 -1.64
C PHE A 34 16.07 4.60 -1.54
N ASN A 35 15.73 3.79 -0.52
CA ASN A 35 16.16 2.40 -0.45
C ASN A 35 15.61 1.60 -1.64
N LEU A 36 14.33 1.75 -1.97
CA LEU A 36 13.72 1.12 -3.14
C LEU A 36 14.44 1.53 -4.44
N LYS A 37 14.74 2.82 -4.61
CA LYS A 37 15.52 3.30 -5.75
C LYS A 37 16.88 2.61 -5.86
N GLN A 38 17.55 2.39 -4.74
CA GLN A 38 18.83 1.69 -4.73
C GLN A 38 18.66 0.22 -5.15
N LEU A 39 17.67 -0.49 -4.61
CA LEU A 39 17.36 -1.88 -4.99
C LEU A 39 17.03 -2.03 -6.48
N ILE A 40 16.29 -1.09 -7.06
CA ILE A 40 16.00 -1.07 -8.51
C ILE A 40 17.28 -0.83 -9.31
N LYS A 41 18.10 0.14 -8.91
CA LYS A 41 19.37 0.44 -9.58
C LYS A 41 20.31 -0.78 -9.59
N ASP A 42 20.29 -1.58 -8.54
CA ASP A 42 21.12 -2.77 -8.39
C ASP A 42 20.51 -4.02 -9.03
N GLY A 43 19.31 -3.91 -9.63
CA GLY A 43 18.67 -4.98 -10.39
C GLY A 43 17.91 -6.01 -9.54
N HIS A 44 17.64 -5.71 -8.28
CA HIS A 44 16.86 -6.60 -7.40
C HIS A 44 15.35 -6.49 -7.61
N LEU A 45 14.88 -5.34 -8.09
CA LEU A 45 13.46 -5.07 -8.36
C LEU A 45 13.30 -4.38 -9.71
N GLU A 46 12.20 -4.66 -10.39
CA GLU A 46 11.91 -4.16 -11.73
C GLU A 46 10.49 -3.57 -11.79
N ALA A 47 10.30 -2.51 -12.59
CA ALA A 47 9.00 -1.91 -12.85
C ALA A 47 8.16 -2.76 -13.82
N PRO A 48 6.81 -2.67 -13.76
CA PRO A 48 6.03 -1.90 -12.80
C PRO A 48 6.00 -2.55 -11.41
N PHE A 49 6.00 -1.78 -10.33
CA PHE A 49 5.89 -2.32 -8.95
C PHE A 49 4.74 -1.67 -8.18
N ASN A 50 4.38 -2.23 -7.01
CA ASN A 50 3.28 -1.73 -6.19
C ASN A 50 3.82 -1.17 -4.86
N ILE A 51 3.54 0.09 -4.56
CA ILE A 51 3.92 0.76 -3.30
C ILE A 51 2.70 0.84 -2.36
N GLN A 52 2.87 0.43 -1.11
CA GLN A 52 1.92 0.70 -0.04
C GLN A 52 2.52 1.75 0.88
N PHE A 53 1.92 2.93 0.94
CA PHE A 53 2.32 3.95 1.91
C PHE A 53 1.63 3.68 3.25
N VAL A 54 2.41 3.45 4.31
CA VAL A 54 1.89 3.16 5.64
C VAL A 54 2.17 4.33 6.57
N LEU A 55 1.12 4.99 7.05
CA LEU A 55 1.22 6.24 7.80
C LEU A 55 0.60 6.13 9.19
N GLY A 56 1.24 6.77 10.18
CA GLY A 56 0.76 6.84 11.56
C GLY A 56 1.35 5.79 12.51
N VAL A 57 2.35 5.01 12.07
CA VAL A 57 3.12 4.12 12.95
C VAL A 57 4.11 4.95 13.77
N LEU A 58 4.13 4.75 15.10
CA LEU A 58 5.11 5.40 15.97
C LEU A 58 6.54 4.96 15.58
N GLY A 59 7.35 5.92 15.15
CA GLY A 59 8.72 5.69 14.65
C GLY A 59 8.87 5.85 13.14
N ALA A 60 7.83 6.27 12.42
CA ALA A 60 7.85 6.56 10.99
C ALA A 60 7.04 7.84 10.68
N ASN A 61 6.64 8.06 9.42
CA ASN A 61 5.80 9.22 9.06
C ASN A 61 4.44 9.18 9.78
N GLY A 62 4.01 10.37 10.20
CA GLY A 62 2.72 10.55 10.86
C GLY A 62 1.53 10.33 9.91
N GLY A 63 0.34 10.25 10.49
CA GLY A 63 -0.92 9.96 9.77
C GLY A 63 -1.52 11.13 9.00
N GLU A 64 -0.80 12.25 8.88
CA GLU A 64 -1.31 13.51 8.34
C GLU A 64 -1.34 13.53 6.80
N PRO A 65 -2.31 14.23 6.17
CA PRO A 65 -2.42 14.35 4.71
C PRO A 65 -1.17 14.84 3.98
N ASP A 66 -0.44 15.78 4.56
CA ASP A 66 0.79 16.34 3.96
C ASP A 66 1.90 15.30 3.85
N GLN A 67 1.95 14.34 4.77
CA GLN A 67 2.90 13.23 4.74
C GLN A 67 2.64 12.32 3.54
N LEU A 68 1.38 11.92 3.29
CA LEU A 68 1.04 11.10 2.13
C LEU A 68 1.35 11.83 0.82
N ILE A 69 0.97 13.11 0.72
CA ILE A 69 1.24 13.93 -0.47
C ILE A 69 2.76 14.04 -0.72
N HIS A 70 3.55 14.23 0.33
CA HIS A 70 5.01 14.30 0.23
C HIS A 70 5.64 13.00 -0.24
N MET A 71 5.20 11.85 0.31
CA MET A 71 5.67 10.52 -0.08
C MET A 71 5.30 10.20 -1.54
N LEU A 72 4.05 10.44 -1.93
CA LEU A 72 3.57 10.22 -3.29
C LEU A 72 4.39 11.05 -4.30
N ARG A 73 4.51 12.37 -4.09
CA ARG A 73 5.30 13.25 -4.97
C ARG A 73 6.77 12.84 -5.04
N THR A 74 7.30 12.29 -3.96
CA THR A 74 8.67 11.77 -3.96
C THR A 74 8.78 10.50 -4.80
N ALA A 75 7.84 9.56 -4.68
CA ALA A 75 7.80 8.36 -5.52
C ALA A 75 7.66 8.72 -7.01
N GLU A 76 6.75 9.62 -7.36
CA GLU A 76 6.57 10.11 -8.73
C GLU A 76 7.85 10.70 -9.31
N ARG A 77 8.56 11.53 -8.54
CA ARG A 77 9.83 12.14 -8.96
C ARG A 77 10.97 11.11 -9.09
N LEU A 78 10.98 10.07 -8.28
CA LEU A 78 12.05 9.06 -8.30
C LEU A 78 11.84 7.99 -9.39
N PHE A 79 10.59 7.63 -9.67
CA PHE A 79 10.26 6.45 -10.47
C PHE A 79 9.47 6.77 -11.74
N GLY A 80 8.81 7.93 -11.82
CA GLY A 80 7.80 8.22 -12.84
C GLY A 80 6.44 7.63 -12.48
N GLN A 81 5.36 8.35 -12.81
CA GLN A 81 4.00 7.99 -12.43
C GLN A 81 3.54 6.65 -13.04
N ASP A 82 4.03 6.30 -14.23
CA ASP A 82 3.63 5.08 -14.94
C ASP A 82 4.42 3.82 -14.49
N SER A 83 5.44 3.99 -13.64
CA SER A 83 6.30 2.90 -13.20
C SER A 83 5.78 2.15 -11.98
N PHE A 84 4.72 2.64 -11.33
CA PHE A 84 4.18 2.00 -10.14
C PHE A 84 2.69 2.23 -9.95
N THR A 85 2.03 1.27 -9.29
CA THR A 85 0.74 1.48 -8.65
C THR A 85 0.96 1.79 -7.17
N TRP A 86 -0.01 2.45 -6.54
CA TRP A 86 0.10 2.73 -5.10
C TRP A 86 -1.21 2.59 -4.35
N SER A 87 -1.08 2.32 -3.05
CA SER A 87 -2.14 2.33 -2.05
C SER A 87 -1.64 3.11 -0.81
N ALA A 88 -2.56 3.52 0.07
CA ALA A 88 -2.18 3.98 1.39
C ALA A 88 -3.00 3.32 2.50
N ALA A 89 -2.36 3.12 3.64
CA ALA A 89 -2.94 2.66 4.90
C ALA A 89 -2.72 3.70 6.00
N GLY A 90 -3.75 3.98 6.78
CA GLY A 90 -3.70 4.87 7.93
C GLY A 90 -3.92 4.13 9.24
N VAL A 91 -2.95 4.23 10.15
CA VAL A 91 -3.04 3.53 11.44
C VAL A 91 -4.08 4.17 12.35
N GLY A 92 -5.07 3.38 12.72
CA GLY A 92 -6.12 3.70 13.68
C GLY A 92 -7.22 4.63 13.17
N TYR A 93 -8.21 4.87 14.03
CA TYR A 93 -9.29 5.83 13.76
C TYR A 93 -8.88 7.25 14.21
N PRO A 94 -9.11 8.31 13.40
CA PRO A 94 -9.81 8.30 12.11
C PRO A 94 -8.91 8.11 10.87
N ASN A 95 -7.61 7.90 11.05
CA ASN A 95 -6.61 7.95 9.99
C ASN A 95 -6.86 6.95 8.84
N GLU A 96 -7.31 5.72 9.12
CA GLU A 96 -7.63 4.73 8.08
C GLU A 96 -8.59 5.31 7.03
N PHE A 97 -9.69 5.93 7.48
CA PHE A 97 -10.70 6.47 6.58
C PHE A 97 -10.30 7.84 5.98
N ASN A 98 -9.56 8.65 6.72
CA ASN A 98 -9.06 9.93 6.21
C ASN A 98 -8.07 9.72 5.06
N LEU A 99 -7.13 8.79 5.22
CA LEU A 99 -6.16 8.47 4.17
C LEU A 99 -6.80 7.66 3.04
N ALA A 100 -7.78 6.81 3.31
CA ALA A 100 -8.58 6.20 2.24
C ALA A 100 -9.27 7.27 1.37
N ALA A 101 -9.92 8.27 1.98
CA ALA A 101 -10.55 9.37 1.24
C ALA A 101 -9.52 10.17 0.41
N LEU A 102 -8.37 10.49 1.00
CA LEU A 102 -7.30 11.21 0.32
C LEU A 102 -6.71 10.39 -0.85
N SER A 103 -6.46 9.10 -0.65
CA SER A 103 -6.02 8.20 -1.72
C SER A 103 -7.03 8.12 -2.85
N LEU A 104 -8.33 8.08 -2.53
CA LEU A 104 -9.40 8.10 -3.53
C LEU A 104 -9.35 9.39 -4.37
N MET A 105 -9.19 10.54 -3.72
CA MET A 105 -9.05 11.87 -4.37
C MET A 105 -7.82 11.99 -5.26
N LEU A 106 -6.70 11.38 -4.84
CA LEU A 106 -5.43 11.43 -5.56
C LEU A 106 -5.28 10.33 -6.64
N GLY A 107 -6.32 9.51 -6.85
CA GLY A 107 -6.31 8.44 -7.86
C GLY A 107 -5.61 7.14 -7.43
N GLY A 108 -5.21 7.01 -6.16
CA GLY A 108 -4.59 5.81 -5.60
C GLY A 108 -5.58 4.71 -5.23
N ASN A 109 -5.06 3.59 -4.73
CA ASN A 109 -5.85 2.52 -4.10
C ASN A 109 -5.92 2.73 -2.57
N ILE A 110 -6.74 1.94 -1.89
CA ILE A 110 -6.96 2.04 -0.45
C ILE A 110 -6.75 0.69 0.23
N ARG A 111 -6.25 0.72 1.46
CA ARG A 111 -6.18 -0.42 2.37
C ARG A 111 -6.96 -0.11 3.64
N VAL A 112 -7.80 -1.05 4.06
CA VAL A 112 -8.57 -1.01 5.31
C VAL A 112 -8.59 -2.39 5.94
N GLY A 113 -8.72 -2.46 7.25
CA GLY A 113 -8.82 -3.73 7.97
C GLY A 113 -8.52 -3.60 9.46
N ILE A 114 -8.91 -4.64 10.21
CA ILE A 114 -8.70 -4.72 11.66
C ILE A 114 -7.21 -4.72 12.02
N GLU A 115 -6.34 -5.12 11.10
CA GLU A 115 -4.88 -4.97 11.22
C GLU A 115 -4.47 -3.52 11.46
N ASP A 116 -5.07 -2.58 10.74
CA ASP A 116 -4.69 -1.17 10.76
C ASP A 116 -5.58 -0.36 11.72
N ASN A 117 -6.86 -0.74 11.90
CA ASN A 117 -7.83 0.01 12.67
C ASN A 117 -8.95 -0.86 13.29
N LEU A 118 -9.25 -0.62 14.57
CA LEU A 118 -10.28 -1.38 15.30
C LEU A 118 -11.69 -0.76 15.23
N ARG A 119 -11.90 0.40 14.61
CA ARG A 119 -13.14 1.18 14.77
C ARG A 119 -13.76 1.61 13.45
N VAL A 120 -15.05 1.30 13.24
CA VAL A 120 -15.81 1.81 12.10
C VAL A 120 -16.27 3.26 12.31
N ARG A 121 -16.49 3.69 13.57
CA ARG A 121 -16.79 5.09 13.95
C ARG A 121 -16.08 5.46 15.25
N ARG A 122 -16.03 6.75 15.59
CA ARG A 122 -15.39 7.25 16.82
C ARG A 122 -15.79 6.44 18.06
N THR A 123 -17.07 6.11 18.18
CA THR A 123 -17.65 5.40 19.33
C THR A 123 -17.96 3.93 19.07
N GLU A 124 -17.64 3.39 17.89
CA GLU A 124 -18.06 2.05 17.47
C GLU A 124 -16.86 1.22 16.99
N VAL A 125 -16.62 0.09 17.65
CA VAL A 125 -15.60 -0.90 17.28
C VAL A 125 -16.12 -1.75 16.12
N ALA A 126 -15.27 -2.05 15.15
CA ALA A 126 -15.61 -2.96 14.06
C ALA A 126 -15.80 -4.39 14.60
N LYS A 127 -16.90 -5.04 14.24
CA LYS A 127 -17.19 -6.43 14.60
C LYS A 127 -16.53 -7.41 13.63
N SER A 128 -16.19 -6.94 12.43
CA SER A 128 -15.56 -7.73 11.38
C SER A 128 -14.74 -6.85 10.46
N ASN A 129 -13.83 -7.44 9.68
CA ASN A 129 -13.18 -6.74 8.57
C ASN A 129 -14.21 -6.24 7.54
N ALA A 130 -15.33 -6.96 7.36
CA ALA A 130 -16.38 -6.56 6.43
C ALA A 130 -17.00 -5.21 6.81
N ASP A 131 -17.11 -4.88 8.10
CA ASP A 131 -17.64 -3.58 8.55
C ASP A 131 -16.78 -2.40 8.04
N LEU A 132 -15.45 -2.57 8.09
CA LEU A 132 -14.49 -1.56 7.60
C LEU A 132 -14.50 -1.49 6.07
N VAL A 133 -14.53 -2.65 5.40
CA VAL A 133 -14.64 -2.75 3.93
C VAL A 133 -15.93 -2.10 3.44
N THR A 134 -17.09 -2.39 4.03
CA THR A 134 -18.37 -1.79 3.65
C THR A 134 -18.30 -0.28 3.71
N LYS A 135 -17.77 0.29 4.81
CA LYS A 135 -17.62 1.73 4.93
C LYS A 135 -16.64 2.31 3.90
N ALA A 136 -15.55 1.62 3.60
CA ALA A 136 -14.60 2.05 2.58
C ALA A 136 -15.20 2.04 1.16
N VAL A 137 -16.04 1.05 0.85
CA VAL A 137 -16.79 0.96 -0.42
C VAL A 137 -17.81 2.10 -0.54
N GLU A 138 -18.57 2.37 0.53
CA GLU A 138 -19.50 3.51 0.58
C GLU A 138 -18.76 4.84 0.37
N LEU A 139 -17.59 5.01 0.98
CA LEU A 139 -16.73 6.18 0.79
C LEU A 139 -16.23 6.29 -0.65
N ALA A 140 -15.77 5.18 -1.27
CA ALA A 140 -15.31 5.17 -2.66
C ALA A 140 -16.41 5.57 -3.65
N ALA A 141 -17.66 5.16 -3.38
CA ALA A 141 -18.81 5.51 -4.21
C ALA A 141 -19.07 7.02 -4.25
N LEU A 142 -18.72 7.79 -3.20
CA LEU A 142 -18.84 9.26 -3.19
C LEU A 142 -17.88 9.95 -4.19
N PHE A 143 -16.88 9.24 -4.69
CA PHE A 143 -15.93 9.70 -5.69
C PHE A 143 -16.16 9.05 -7.06
N ASP A 144 -17.33 8.43 -7.29
CA ASP A 144 -17.66 7.68 -8.51
C ASP A 144 -16.67 6.53 -8.81
N ARG A 145 -16.07 5.94 -7.77
CA ARG A 145 -15.14 4.82 -7.86
C ARG A 145 -15.78 3.54 -7.33
N SER A 146 -15.54 2.43 -8.03
CA SER A 146 -15.96 1.09 -7.61
C SER A 146 -14.75 0.21 -7.26
N PRO A 147 -14.89 -0.75 -6.33
CA PRO A 147 -13.86 -1.73 -6.04
C PRO A 147 -13.55 -2.59 -7.27
N ALA A 148 -12.26 -2.87 -7.48
CA ALA A 148 -11.86 -3.88 -8.46
C ALA A 148 -12.26 -5.28 -7.96
N SER A 149 -12.79 -6.11 -8.85
CA SER A 149 -12.89 -7.54 -8.63
C SER A 149 -11.50 -8.17 -8.46
N PRO A 150 -11.39 -9.35 -7.83
CA PRO A 150 -10.11 -10.06 -7.75
C PRO A 150 -9.47 -10.34 -9.12
N ALA A 151 -10.26 -10.55 -10.17
CA ALA A 151 -9.75 -10.74 -11.53
C ALA A 151 -9.12 -9.44 -12.07
N GLU A 152 -9.80 -8.31 -11.93
CA GLU A 152 -9.28 -7.00 -12.34
C GLU A 152 -8.02 -6.62 -11.55
N ALA A 153 -7.99 -6.89 -10.25
CA ALA A 153 -6.82 -6.65 -9.40
C ALA A 153 -5.61 -7.47 -9.89
N ARG A 154 -5.78 -8.76 -10.22
CA ARG A 154 -4.71 -9.59 -10.79
C ARG A 154 -4.16 -9.02 -12.09
N THR A 155 -5.04 -8.60 -13.00
CA THR A 155 -4.63 -7.98 -14.27
C THR A 155 -3.85 -6.69 -14.04
N ARG A 156 -4.36 -5.78 -13.20
CA ARG A 156 -3.72 -4.48 -12.93
C ARG A 156 -2.35 -4.62 -12.26
N LEU A 157 -2.20 -5.60 -11.36
CA LEU A 157 -0.98 -5.80 -10.59
C LEU A 157 0.01 -6.80 -11.25
N GLY A 158 -0.38 -7.43 -12.35
CA GLY A 158 0.44 -8.44 -13.04
C GLY A 158 0.66 -9.70 -12.20
N LEU A 159 -0.39 -10.19 -11.52
CA LEU A 159 -0.31 -11.35 -10.63
C LEU A 159 -0.44 -12.67 -11.40
N LYS A 160 0.25 -13.70 -10.91
CA LYS A 160 0.35 -15.01 -11.57
C LYS A 160 -0.91 -15.88 -11.61
N GLY A 161 -2.03 -15.49 -10.99
CA GLY A 161 -3.23 -16.35 -10.88
C GLY A 161 -3.30 -17.18 -9.60
N ASN A 162 -4.51 -17.60 -9.21
CA ASN A 162 -4.75 -18.37 -7.97
C ASN A 162 -4.47 -19.86 -8.12
N GLU A 163 -4.37 -20.36 -9.33
CA GLU A 163 -3.99 -21.72 -9.70
C GLU A 163 -2.47 -21.94 -9.65
N HIS A 164 -1.69 -20.87 -9.50
CA HIS A 164 -0.23 -20.86 -9.52
C HIS A 164 0.40 -20.58 -8.13
N VAL A 165 -0.33 -20.88 -7.05
CA VAL A 165 0.09 -20.73 -5.65
C VAL A 165 0.15 -22.09 -4.95
N GLY A 166 0.99 -22.21 -3.91
CA GLY A 166 1.29 -23.48 -3.25
C GLY A 166 0.46 -23.76 -1.99
N PHE A 167 -0.85 -23.49 -2.02
CA PHE A 167 -1.80 -23.80 -0.95
C PHE A 167 -3.12 -24.36 -1.50
#